data_AF-A0A351Y3Q5-F1
#
_entry.id   AF-A0A351Y3Q5-F1
#
_cell.length_a   1.000
_cell.length_b   1.000
_cell.length_c   1.000
_cell.angle_alpha   90.00
_cell.angle_beta   90.00
_cell.angle_gamma   90.00
#
_symmetry.space_group_name_H-M   'P 1'
#
loop_
_entity.id
_entity.type
_entity.pdbx_description
1 polymer ?
#
loop_
_entity_poly.entity_id
_entity_poly.type
_entity_poly.pdbx_seq_one_letter_code
_entity_poly.pdbx_strand_id
1 'polypeptide(L)'
;MQSLDNTSLLGTLTDVTANFHETCDSCGASFMRKVYVPSYAGRFIFEDDVKKKEAPDSEEVLFFIDSKAETINIEDIVVQSLLLNDPFVKRCDKCEKRLASMSDDEEDLDEFEPKSNIIFS
;
A
#
# COMPACT_ATOMS: atom_id res chain seq x y z
N MET A 1 -1.51 19.74 5.11
CA MET A 1 -2.79 19.70 4.39
C MET A 1 -2.91 20.95 3.54
N GLN A 2 -3.47 20.85 2.33
CA GLN A 2 -3.65 21.94 1.39
C GLN A 2 -5.08 21.92 0.84
N SER A 3 -5.75 23.07 0.75
CA SER A 3 -7.05 23.16 0.06
C SER A 3 -6.83 23.01 -1.44
N LEU A 4 -7.57 22.09 -2.09
CA LEU A 4 -7.54 21.93 -3.54
C LEU A 4 -8.63 22.80 -4.19
N ASP A 5 -9.84 22.75 -3.62
CA ASP A 5 -10.99 23.56 -3.99
C ASP A 5 -11.86 23.80 -2.74
N ASN A 6 -13.03 24.42 -2.92
CA ASN A 6 -13.97 24.70 -1.82
C ASN A 6 -14.65 23.44 -1.25
N THR A 7 -14.38 22.26 -1.81
CA THR A 7 -15.06 21.00 -1.50
C THR A 7 -14.10 19.87 -1.09
N SER A 8 -12.79 20.09 -1.21
CA SER A 8 -11.80 19.05 -1.01
C SER A 8 -10.43 19.56 -0.55
N LEU A 9 -9.78 18.72 0.24
CA LEU A 9 -8.46 18.96 0.81
C LEU A 9 -7.50 17.85 0.36
N LEU A 10 -6.24 18.20 0.11
CA LEU A 10 -5.15 17.25 -0.02
C LEU A 10 -4.46 17.10 1.34
N GLY A 11 -4.49 15.90 1.90
CA GLY A 11 -3.67 15.53 3.05
C GLY A 11 -2.44 14.75 2.61
N THR A 12 -1.33 14.98 3.29
CA THR A 12 -0.08 14.25 3.05
C THR A 12 0.42 13.78 4.39
N LEU A 13 0.56 12.47 4.53
CA LEU A 13 1.29 11.82 5.61
C LEU A 13 2.77 11.80 5.23
N THR A 14 3.65 12.10 6.18
CA THR A 14 5.11 12.02 6.01
C THR A 14 5.70 11.20 7.13
N ASP A 15 6.75 10.44 6.82
CA ASP A 15 7.58 9.69 7.77
C ASP A 15 6.77 8.71 8.67
N VAL A 16 5.76 8.03 8.10
CA VAL A 16 4.96 7.05 8.84
C VAL A 16 5.78 5.80 9.09
N THR A 17 5.87 5.38 10.35
CA THR A 17 6.56 4.15 10.74
C THR A 17 5.63 3.26 11.55
N ALA A 18 5.59 1.98 11.20
CA ALA A 18 4.85 0.97 11.95
C ALA A 18 5.68 -0.31 12.12
N ASN A 19 5.39 -1.07 13.18
CA ASN A 19 6.01 -2.37 13.43
C ASN A 19 4.91 -3.43 13.53
N PHE A 20 5.06 -4.50 12.75
CA PHE A 20 4.12 -5.60 12.71
C PHE A 20 4.76 -6.88 13.24
N HIS A 21 4.03 -7.59 14.08
CA HIS A 21 4.42 -8.93 14.52
C HIS A 21 3.91 -9.95 13.51
N GLU A 22 4.83 -10.62 12.83
CA GLU A 22 4.50 -11.49 11.69
C GLU A 22 5.23 -12.82 11.77
N THR A 23 4.79 -13.76 10.95
CA THR A 23 5.43 -15.07 10.79
C THR A 23 6.09 -15.14 9.43
N CYS A 24 7.33 -15.62 9.37
CA CYS A 24 8.07 -15.76 8.13
C CYS A 24 7.49 -16.90 7.28
N ASP A 25 7.08 -16.61 6.05
CA ASP A 25 6.49 -17.60 5.14
C ASP A 25 7.50 -18.66 4.69
N SER A 26 8.81 -18.40 4.83
CA SER A 26 9.87 -19.33 4.41
C SER A 26 10.34 -20.28 5.51
N CYS A 27 10.32 -19.87 6.77
CA CYS A 27 10.86 -20.70 7.88
C CYS A 27 9.93 -20.84 9.09
N GLY A 28 8.76 -20.19 9.08
CA GLY A 28 7.79 -20.22 10.17
C GLY A 28 8.20 -19.45 11.43
N ALA A 29 9.35 -18.79 11.42
CA ALA A 29 9.80 -18.01 12.58
C ALA A 29 9.00 -16.71 12.73
N SER A 30 8.61 -16.38 13.96
CA SER A 30 8.06 -15.07 14.28
C SER A 30 9.15 -14.00 14.19
N PHE A 31 8.82 -12.83 13.63
CA PHE A 31 9.70 -11.68 13.52
C PHE A 31 8.92 -10.36 13.57
N MET A 32 9.62 -9.26 13.81
CA MET A 32 9.06 -7.92 13.76
C MET A 32 9.42 -7.26 12.43
N ARG A 33 8.43 -6.99 11.58
CA ARG A 33 8.62 -6.23 10.34
C ARG A 33 8.44 -4.75 10.62
N LYS A 34 9.42 -3.94 10.22
CA LYS A 34 9.32 -2.48 10.24
C LYS A 34 8.87 -1.98 8.87
N VAL A 35 7.79 -1.21 8.84
CA VAL A 35 7.30 -0.53 7.64
C VAL A 35 7.59 0.95 7.76
N TYR A 36 8.11 1.54 6.70
CA TYR A 36 8.39 2.96 6.60
C TYR A 36 7.76 3.51 5.33
N VAL A 37 6.88 4.50 5.47
CA VAL A 37 6.23 5.19 4.37
C VAL A 37 6.70 6.65 4.39
N PRO A 38 7.58 7.04 3.44
CA PRO A 38 8.19 8.37 3.46
C PRO A 38 7.15 9.47 3.18
N SER A 39 6.23 9.23 2.26
CA SER A 39 5.15 10.14 1.93
C SER A 39 3.96 9.39 1.35
N TYR A 40 2.75 9.72 1.79
CA TYR A 40 1.50 9.23 1.22
C TYR A 40 0.48 10.35 1.18
N ALA A 41 -0.05 10.64 -0.01
CA ALA A 41 -1.03 11.70 -0.22
C ALA A 41 -2.42 11.11 -0.47
N GLY A 42 -3.44 11.73 0.11
CA GLY A 42 -4.83 11.33 -0.01
C GLY A 42 -5.74 12.54 -0.12
N ARG A 43 -6.80 12.42 -0.91
CA ARG A 43 -7.79 13.49 -1.08
C ARG A 43 -8.95 13.29 -0.10
N PHE A 44 -9.26 14.34 0.64
CA PHE A 44 -10.39 14.41 1.56
C PHE A 44 -11.53 15.18 0.92
N ILE A 45 -12.75 14.65 0.97
CA ILE A 45 -13.94 15.24 0.38
C ILE A 45 -15.15 15.04 1.31
N PHE A 46 -16.15 15.92 1.21
CA PHE A 46 -17.43 15.70 1.89
C PHE A 46 -18.20 14.55 1.23
N GLU A 47 -18.75 13.65 2.05
CA GLU A 47 -19.51 12.48 1.57
C GLU A 47 -20.70 12.90 0.67
N ASP A 48 -21.34 14.02 0.99
CA ASP A 48 -22.48 14.57 0.25
C ASP A 48 -22.12 15.09 -1.16
N ASP A 49 -20.86 15.42 -1.40
CA ASP A 49 -20.38 15.92 -2.70
C ASP A 49 -20.06 14.79 -3.67
N VAL A 50 -19.66 13.62 -3.16
CA VAL A 50 -19.42 12.40 -3.96
C VAL A 50 -20.73 11.80 -4.47
N LYS A 51 -21.83 11.93 -3.72
CA LYS A 51 -23.16 11.44 -4.16
C LYS A 51 -23.79 12.27 -5.28
N LYS A 52 -23.33 13.52 -5.47
CA LYS A 52 -23.89 14.49 -6.44
C LYS A 52 -23.13 14.55 -7.76
N LYS A 53 -21.83 14.27 -7.73
CA LYS A 53 -21.00 14.14 -8.93
C LYS A 53 -20.97 12.65 -9.26
N GLU A 54 -21.29 12.27 -10.50
CA GLU A 54 -21.07 10.89 -10.96
C GLU A 54 -19.69 10.43 -10.47
N ALA A 55 -19.64 9.25 -9.85
CA ALA A 55 -18.47 8.75 -9.14
C ALA A 55 -17.23 9.04 -10.00
N PRO A 56 -16.20 9.72 -9.46
CA PRO A 56 -15.05 10.05 -10.26
C PRO A 56 -14.48 8.74 -10.81
N ASP A 57 -14.26 8.71 -12.12
CA ASP A 57 -13.68 7.60 -12.90
C ASP A 57 -12.22 7.32 -12.50
N SER A 58 -11.78 7.76 -11.32
CA SER A 58 -10.41 7.75 -10.88
C SER A 58 -10.15 6.64 -9.88
N GLU A 59 -9.06 5.91 -10.12
CA GLU A 59 -8.40 5.00 -9.17
C GLU A 59 -7.91 5.70 -7.88
N GLU A 60 -8.32 6.96 -7.64
CA GLU A 60 -7.92 7.74 -6.47
C GLU A 60 -8.66 7.27 -5.22
N VAL A 61 -7.90 6.92 -4.18
CA VAL A 61 -8.47 6.66 -2.86
C VAL A 61 -8.97 7.96 -2.26
N LEU A 62 -10.29 8.04 -2.04
CA LEU A 62 -10.95 9.17 -1.41
C LEU A 62 -11.15 8.90 0.09
N PHE A 63 -10.88 9.92 0.89
CA PHE A 63 -11.14 9.93 2.33
C PHE A 63 -12.27 10.93 2.63
N PHE A 64 -13.06 10.68 3.67
CA PHE A 64 -14.24 11.49 3.93
C PHE A 64 -14.06 12.47 5.08
N ILE A 65 -14.61 13.67 4.89
CA ILE A 65 -14.75 14.70 5.91
C ILE A 65 -16.13 14.55 6.55
N ASP A 66 -16.18 14.42 7.88
CA ASP A 66 -17.45 14.46 8.62
C ASP A 66 -17.96 15.90 8.64
N SER A 67 -19.03 16.16 7.87
CA SER A 67 -19.64 17.49 7.77
C SER A 67 -20.41 17.91 9.02
N LYS A 68 -20.82 16.97 9.89
CA LYS A 68 -21.56 17.28 11.13
C LYS A 68 -20.63 17.57 12.28
N ALA A 69 -19.53 16.84 12.37
CA ALA A 69 -18.51 17.03 13.40
C ALA A 69 -17.42 18.02 13.00
N GLU A 70 -17.34 18.39 11.71
CA GLU A 70 -16.25 19.19 11.13
C GLU A 70 -14.85 18.56 11.38
N THR A 71 -14.79 17.23 11.41
CA THR A 71 -13.56 16.46 11.68
C THR A 71 -13.20 15.52 10.55
N ILE A 72 -11.91 15.19 10.47
CA ILE A 72 -11.37 14.20 9.54
C ILE A 72 -10.84 13.02 10.35
N ASN A 73 -11.32 11.81 10.06
CA ASN A 73 -10.68 10.61 10.58
C ASN A 73 -9.44 10.28 9.73
N ILE A 74 -8.26 10.36 10.34
CA ILE A 74 -6.99 10.06 9.66
C ILE A 74 -6.59 8.59 9.76
N GLU A 75 -7.32 7.78 10.52
CA GLU A 75 -7.01 6.35 10.70
C GLU A 75 -7.00 5.64 9.34
N ASP A 76 -8.00 5.90 8.50
CA ASP A 76 -8.13 5.25 7.20
C ASP A 76 -6.95 5.56 6.27
N ILE A 77 -6.50 6.82 6.20
CA ILE A 77 -5.34 7.20 5.37
C ILE A 77 -4.04 6.58 5.91
N VAL A 78 -3.91 6.44 7.23
CA VAL A 78 -2.76 5.79 7.85
C VAL A 78 -2.77 4.30 7.55
N VAL A 79 -3.89 3.61 7.76
CA VAL A 79 -4.04 2.18 7.48
C VAL A 79 -3.78 1.90 5.99
N GLN A 80 -4.39 2.68 5.09
CA GLN A 80 -4.19 2.52 3.66
C GLN A 80 -2.71 2.71 3.26
N SER A 81 -2.04 3.71 3.83
CA SER A 81 -0.61 3.95 3.55
C SER A 81 0.27 2.76 3.94
N LEU A 82 -0.08 2.04 5.01
CA LEU A 82 0.65 0.88 5.50
C LEU A 82 0.33 -0.38 4.69
N LEU A 83 -0.95 -0.60 4.34
CA LEU A 83 -1.40 -1.77 3.57
C LEU A 83 -0.82 -1.79 2.16
N LEU A 84 -0.68 -0.64 1.51
CA LEU A 84 -0.04 -0.54 0.19
C LEU A 84 1.44 -0.95 0.20
N ASN A 85 2.06 -0.98 1.39
CA ASN A 85 3.43 -1.45 1.59
C ASN A 85 3.48 -2.87 2.16
N ASP A 86 2.38 -3.62 2.17
CA ASP A 86 2.38 -5.01 2.60
C ASP A 86 2.94 -5.92 1.50
N PRO A 87 4.04 -6.66 1.74
CA PRO A 87 4.60 -7.54 0.73
C PRO A 87 3.74 -8.80 0.56
N PHE A 88 3.72 -9.33 -0.68
CA PHE A 88 3.06 -10.61 -0.97
C PHE A 88 3.67 -11.80 -0.21
N VAL A 89 4.97 -11.74 0.09
CA VAL A 89 5.68 -12.76 0.86
C VAL A 89 6.43 -12.08 2.01
N LYS A 90 6.14 -12.52 3.24
CA LYS A 90 6.70 -11.96 4.47
C LYS A 90 7.89 -12.81 4.88
N ARG A 91 9.08 -12.20 4.85
CA ARG A 91 10.33 -12.90 5.19
C ARG A 91 11.07 -12.19 6.31
N CYS A 92 11.64 -12.97 7.23
CA CYS A 92 12.53 -12.45 8.23
C CYS A 92 13.91 -12.13 7.63
N ASP A 93 14.68 -11.26 8.29
CA ASP A 93 16.00 -10.80 7.84
C ASP A 93 16.95 -11.95 7.46
N LYS A 94 16.87 -13.10 8.15
CA LYS A 94 17.70 -14.27 7.84
C LYS A 94 17.36 -14.88 6.48
N CYS A 95 16.08 -15.03 6.19
CA CYS A 95 15.60 -15.57 4.92
C CYS A 95 15.82 -14.58 3.78
N GLU A 96 15.61 -13.29 4.04
CA GLU A 96 15.86 -12.23 3.05
C GLU A 96 17.34 -12.16 2.64
N LYS A 97 18.26 -12.19 3.62
CA LYS A 97 19.71 -12.22 3.35
C LYS A 97 20.14 -13.48 2.58
N ARG A 98 19.55 -14.63 2.88
CA ARG A 98 19.85 -15.88 2.17
C ARG A 98 19.42 -15.81 0.71
N LEU A 99 18.25 -15.24 0.42
CA LEU A 99 17.79 -15.01 -0.95
C LEU A 99 18.71 -14.05 -1.70
N ALA A 100 19.05 -12.92 -1.08
CA ALA A 100 19.96 -11.95 -1.67
C ALA A 100 21.35 -12.54 -1.99
N SER A 101 21.84 -13.50 -1.20
CA SER A 101 23.10 -14.19 -1.50
C SER A 101 22.99 -15.24 -2.62
N MET A 102 21.78 -15.69 -2.97
CA MET A 102 21.58 -16.67 -4.04
C MET A 102 21.36 -16.01 -5.41
N SER A 103 21.02 -14.72 -5.45
CA SER A 103 20.81 -13.96 -6.70
C SER A 103 22.10 -13.43 -7.34
N ASP A 104 23.23 -13.44 -6.61
CA ASP A 104 24.54 -13.05 -7.16
C ASP A 104 25.25 -14.21 -7.89
N ASP A 105 24.72 -15.44 -7.78
CA ASP A 105 25.22 -16.64 -8.46
C ASP A 105 24.36 -16.97 -9.70
N GLU A 106 24.10 -16.00 -10.59
CA GLU A 106 23.58 -16.29 -11.93
C GLU A 106 24.68 -16.92 -12.80
N GLU A 107 24.96 -18.20 -12.58
CA GLU A 107 25.43 -19.09 -13.63
C GLU A 107 24.21 -19.54 -14.46
N ASP A 108 24.15 -19.07 -15.71
CA ASP A 108 23.39 -19.60 -16.86
C ASP A 108 22.00 -20.22 -16.54
N LEU A 109 20.97 -19.37 -16.41
CA LEU A 109 19.59 -19.81 -16.57
C LEU A 109 19.22 -19.77 -18.05
N ASP A 110 19.22 -20.95 -18.68
CA ASP A 110 18.65 -21.16 -20.02
C ASP A 110 17.29 -20.47 -20.16
N GLU A 111 17.13 -19.72 -21.25
CA GLU A 111 15.94 -18.97 -21.63
C GLU A 111 14.67 -19.83 -21.56
N PHE A 112 13.90 -19.69 -20.48
CA PHE A 112 12.60 -20.35 -20.36
C PHE A 112 11.57 -19.57 -21.19
N GLU A 113 11.28 -20.02 -22.42
CA GLU A 113 10.13 -19.53 -23.19
C GLU A 113 8.82 -20.00 -22.55
N PRO A 114 7.98 -19.12 -21.97
CA PRO A 114 6.69 -19.54 -21.46
C PRO A 114 5.72 -19.75 -22.64
N LYS A 115 5.37 -21.00 -22.93
CA LYS A 115 4.24 -21.33 -23.83
C LYS A 115 2.91 -21.09 -23.11
N SER A 116 2.54 -19.82 -22.96
CA SER A 116 1.27 -19.39 -22.35
C SER A 116 0.22 -19.12 -23.42
N ASN A 117 -0.33 -20.16 -24.03
CA ASN A 117 -1.57 -20.03 -24.80
C ASN A 117 -2.70 -20.76 -24.05
N ILE A 118 -3.65 -19.98 -23.51
CA ILE A 118 -4.93 -20.50 -23.05
C ILE A 118 -5.92 -20.36 -24.21
N ILE A 119 -6.36 -21.49 -24.76
CA ILE A 119 -7.41 -21.53 -25.79
C ILE A 119 -8.72 -21.84 -25.07
N PHE A 120 -9.70 -20.95 -25.20
CA PHE A 120 -11.08 -21.22 -24.78
C PHE A 120 -11.79 -21.92 -25.95
N SER A 121 -12.30 -23.12 -25.70
CA SER A 121 -13.23 -23.85 -26.58
C SER A 121 -14.68 -23.58 -26.17
#